data_AF-A0AAP8U4W7-F1
#
_entry.id   AF-A0AAP8U4W7-F1
#
_cell.length_a   1.000
_cell.length_b   1.000
_cell.length_c   1.000
_cell.angle_alpha   90.00
_cell.angle_beta   90.00
_cell.angle_gamma   90.00
#
_symmetry.space_group_name_H-M   'P 1'
#
loop_
_entity.id
_entity.type
_entity.pdbx_description
1 polymer ?
#
loop_
_entity_poly.entity_id
_entity_poly.type
_entity_poly.pdbx_seq_one_letter_code
_entity_poly.pdbx_strand_id
1 'polypeptide(L)'
;MVGEHLQTDLSKDQIMGLAMDLKDITPSTLVSLDNGGYWKDGYTYLDRKKFFTARTILRREMDMRSDQVPELNNSPIHDSDKGTASTNQ
;
A
#
# COMPACT_ATOMS: atom_id res chain seq x y z
N MET A 1 2.05 10.52 -29.15
CA MET A 1 3.14 10.70 -28.16
C MET A 1 2.72 10.08 -26.82
N VAL A 2 3.63 9.54 -26.01
CA VAL A 2 3.32 8.81 -24.74
C VAL A 2 2.46 9.62 -23.75
N GLY A 3 2.43 10.96 -23.86
CA GLY A 3 1.59 11.84 -23.04
C GLY A 3 0.12 11.98 -23.48
N GLU A 4 -0.28 11.49 -24.65
CA GLU A 4 -1.66 11.65 -25.17
C GLU A 4 -2.68 10.75 -24.46
N HIS A 5 -2.22 9.77 -23.69
CA HIS A 5 -3.06 8.81 -22.97
C HIS A 5 -2.74 8.73 -21.47
N LEU A 6 -1.90 9.63 -20.95
CA LEU A 6 -1.56 9.66 -19.53
C LEU A 6 -2.39 10.72 -18.82
N GLN A 7 -3.33 10.28 -17.98
CA GLN A 7 -4.06 11.15 -17.07
C GLN A 7 -3.41 11.07 -15.69
N THR A 8 -2.91 12.21 -15.21
CA THR A 8 -2.22 12.33 -13.92
C THR A 8 -2.52 13.68 -13.31
N ASP A 9 -2.58 13.73 -11.98
CA ASP A 9 -2.75 14.98 -11.23
C ASP A 9 -1.43 15.74 -11.05
N LEU A 10 -0.31 15.20 -11.57
CA LEU A 10 1.02 15.79 -11.48
C LEU A 10 1.26 16.78 -12.61
N SER A 11 1.89 17.91 -12.27
CA SER A 11 2.38 18.87 -13.27
C SER A 11 3.58 18.31 -14.04
N LYS A 12 3.88 18.90 -15.20
CA LYS A 12 5.06 18.51 -16.01
C LYS A 12 6.37 18.63 -15.21
N ASP A 13 6.52 19.68 -14.40
CA ASP A 13 7.72 19.90 -13.62
C ASP A 13 7.85 18.87 -12.49
N GLN A 14 6.74 18.48 -11.85
CA GLN A 14 6.72 17.41 -10.85
C GLN A 14 7.11 16.06 -11.45
N ILE A 15 6.60 15.75 -12.65
CA ILE A 15 6.98 14.53 -13.38
C ILE A 15 8.48 14.52 -13.68
N MET A 16 9.04 15.67 -14.11
CA MET A 16 10.46 15.77 -14.40
C MET A 16 11.31 15.62 -13.12
N GLY A 17 10.88 16.22 -12.01
CA GLY A 17 11.52 16.04 -10.70
C GLY A 17 11.55 14.57 -10.29
N LEU A 18 10.39 13.89 -10.35
CA LEU A 18 10.30 12.45 -10.05
C LEU A 18 11.18 11.60 -10.94
N ALA A 19 11.26 11.89 -12.24
CA ALA A 19 12.15 11.16 -13.15
C ALA A 19 13.62 11.29 -12.74
N MET A 20 14.05 12.46 -12.25
CA MET A 20 15.41 12.67 -11.75
C MET A 20 15.66 11.96 -10.42
N ASP A 21 14.69 11.97 -9.51
CA ASP A 21 14.80 11.32 -8.19
C ASP A 21 14.85 9.79 -8.31
N LEU A 22 14.13 9.23 -9.29
CA LEU A 22 14.02 7.78 -9.49
C LEU A 22 15.06 7.21 -10.49
N LYS A 23 15.91 8.04 -11.10
CA LYS A 23 16.80 7.64 -12.21
C LYS A 23 17.78 6.52 -11.84
N ASP A 24 18.16 6.45 -10.56
CA ASP A 24 19.15 5.51 -10.03
C ASP A 24 18.51 4.32 -9.29
N ILE A 25 17.17 4.19 -9.33
CA ILE A 25 16.49 3.04 -8.74
C ILE A 25 16.88 1.77 -9.48
N THR A 26 17.30 0.77 -8.71
CA THR A 26 17.57 -0.57 -9.21
C THR A 26 16.67 -1.58 -8.51
N PRO A 27 16.47 -2.79 -9.05
CA PRO A 27 15.74 -3.83 -8.34
C PRO A 27 16.30 -4.12 -6.94
N SER A 28 17.60 -3.92 -6.72
CA SER A 28 18.25 -4.10 -5.41
C SER A 28 17.86 -3.06 -4.36
N THR A 29 17.37 -1.90 -4.79
CA THR A 29 16.88 -0.83 -3.90
C THR A 29 15.36 -0.90 -3.67
N LEU A 30 14.67 -1.88 -4.29
CA LEU A 30 13.23 -2.07 -4.12
C LEU A 30 12.95 -3.06 -2.99
N VAL A 31 12.14 -2.64 -2.02
CA VAL A 31 11.56 -3.54 -1.02
C VAL A 31 10.24 -4.09 -1.56
N SER A 32 10.18 -5.39 -1.78
CA SER A 32 8.92 -6.06 -2.12
C SER A 32 8.16 -6.41 -0.85
N LEU A 33 6.88 -6.01 -0.79
CA LEU A 33 5.97 -6.34 0.29
C LEU A 33 4.92 -7.31 -0.24
N ASP A 34 4.98 -8.56 0.22
CA ASP A 34 3.92 -9.53 -0.05
C ASP A 34 2.69 -9.19 0.81
N ASN A 35 1.61 -8.78 0.16
CA ASN A 35 0.34 -8.49 0.83
C ASN A 35 -0.47 -9.76 1.13
N GLY A 36 -0.07 -10.92 0.59
CA GLY A 36 -0.75 -12.21 0.75
C GLY A 36 -2.20 -12.17 0.28
N GLY A 37 -2.49 -11.42 -0.79
CA GLY A 37 -3.81 -11.32 -1.36
C GLY A 37 -4.37 -12.70 -1.74
N TYR A 38 -5.64 -12.93 -1.42
CA TYR A 38 -6.33 -14.18 -1.72
C TYR A 38 -7.74 -13.92 -2.26
N TRP A 39 -8.29 -14.88 -2.97
CA TRP A 39 -9.61 -14.77 -3.61
C TRP A 39 -10.68 -15.46 -2.76
N LYS A 40 -11.79 -14.77 -2.48
CA LYS A 40 -12.93 -15.31 -1.75
C LYS A 40 -14.21 -14.57 -2.13
N ASP A 41 -15.32 -15.28 -2.28
CA ASP A 41 -16.65 -14.71 -2.54
C ASP A 41 -16.70 -13.71 -3.73
N GLY A 42 -15.86 -13.93 -4.75
CA GLY A 42 -15.75 -13.06 -5.93
C GLY A 42 -14.89 -11.80 -5.74
N TYR A 43 -14.25 -11.63 -4.59
CA TYR A 43 -13.41 -10.49 -4.26
C TYR A 43 -11.98 -10.93 -3.91
N THR A 44 -11.04 -10.00 -4.03
CA THR A 44 -9.68 -10.17 -3.50
C THR A 44 -9.60 -9.52 -2.13
N TYR A 45 -9.19 -10.29 -1.13
CA TYR A 45 -8.93 -9.82 0.22
C TYR A 45 -7.44 -9.86 0.53
N LEU A 46 -7.02 -9.02 1.45
CA LEU A 46 -5.65 -8.98 1.94
C LEU A 46 -5.58 -9.67 3.30
N ASP A 47 -4.55 -10.50 3.48
CA ASP A 47 -4.26 -11.06 4.79
C ASP A 47 -4.08 -9.93 5.81
N ARG A 48 -4.76 -10.05 6.96
CA ARG A 48 -4.78 -9.00 7.98
C ARG A 48 -3.38 -8.60 8.44
N LYS A 49 -2.53 -9.58 8.75
CA LYS A 49 -1.21 -9.33 9.34
C LYS A 49 -0.30 -8.68 8.31
N LYS A 50 -0.31 -9.17 7.07
CA LYS A 50 0.46 -8.62 5.96
C LYS A 50 -0.02 -7.21 5.58
N PHE A 51 -1.33 -6.96 5.57
CA PHE A 51 -1.90 -5.64 5.34
C PHE A 51 -1.44 -4.61 6.37
N PHE A 52 -1.53 -4.93 7.67
CA PHE A 52 -1.05 -4.01 8.71
C PHE A 52 0.47 -3.82 8.67
N THR A 53 1.22 -4.86 8.32
CA THR A 53 2.68 -4.75 8.12
C THR A 53 3.01 -3.77 6.99
N ALA A 54 2.37 -3.94 5.82
CA ALA A 54 2.56 -3.03 4.69
C ALA A 54 2.18 -1.59 5.05
N ARG A 55 1.06 -1.39 5.75
CA ARG A 55 0.63 -0.07 6.24
C ARG A 55 1.67 0.58 7.15
N THR A 56 2.22 -0.17 8.10
CA THR A 56 3.22 0.35 9.04
C THR A 56 4.50 0.76 8.32
N ILE A 57 4.98 -0.07 7.40
CA ILE A 57 6.18 0.22 6.61
C ILE A 57 5.96 1.47 5.76
N LEU A 58 4.85 1.54 5.00
CA LEU A 58 4.56 2.70 4.15
C LEU A 58 4.42 4.00 4.96
N ARG A 59 3.77 3.96 6.13
CA ARG A 59 3.67 5.14 7.02
C ARG A 59 5.05 5.61 7.49
N ARG A 60 5.94 4.67 7.82
CA ARG A 60 7.31 4.98 8.25
C ARG A 60 8.12 5.62 7.13
N GLU A 61 8.11 5.02 5.93
CA GLU A 61 8.91 5.51 4.80
C GLU A 61 8.40 6.85 4.26
N MET A 62 7.09 7.12 4.37
CA MET A 62 6.50 8.41 4.04
C MET A 62 6.61 9.46 5.16
N ASP A 63 7.33 9.14 6.26
CA ASP A 63 7.47 9.99 7.45
C ASP A 63 6.12 10.55 7.98
N MET A 64 5.07 9.73 7.92
CA MET A 64 3.73 10.14 8.34
C MET A 64 3.60 10.09 9.86
N ARG A 65 3.21 11.22 10.47
CA ARG A 65 2.90 11.26 11.90
C ARG A 65 1.48 10.76 12.18
N SER A 66 1.28 10.13 13.34
CA SER A 66 0.00 9.52 13.73
C SER A 66 -1.18 10.50 13.79
N ASP A 67 -0.91 11.78 14.01
CA ASP A 67 -1.88 12.89 14.05
C ASP A 67 -2.28 13.40 12.66
N GLN A 68 -1.55 13.02 11.61
CA GLN A 68 -1.79 13.46 10.23
C GLN A 68 -2.62 12.46 9.41
N VAL A 69 -2.93 11.27 9.97
CA VAL A 69 -3.59 10.19 9.24
C VAL A 69 -5.03 10.05 9.71
N PRO A 70 -6.03 10.33 8.85
CA PRO A 70 -7.43 10.00 9.13
C PRO A 70 -7.59 8.51 9.45
N GLU A 71 -8.72 8.13 10.03
CA GLU A 71 -9.05 6.72 10.23
C GLU A 71 -8.97 5.97 8.89
N LEU A 72 -7.99 5.05 8.77
CA LEU A 72 -7.72 4.37 7.52
C LEU A 72 -8.70 3.22 7.30
N ASN A 73 -9.21 3.13 6.07
CA ASN A 73 -10.11 2.07 5.64
C ASN A 73 -9.48 0.67 5.81
N ASN A 74 -10.25 -0.26 6.39
CA ASN A 74 -9.87 -1.66 6.58
C ASN A 74 -10.74 -2.64 5.79
N SER A 75 -11.62 -2.17 4.90
CA SER A 75 -12.48 -2.99 4.04
C SER A 75 -11.75 -4.00 3.13
N PRO A 76 -10.46 -3.85 2.78
CA PRO A 76 -9.73 -4.87 2.04
C PRO A 76 -9.40 -6.13 2.87
N ILE A 77 -9.64 -6.12 4.18
CA ILE A 77 -9.46 -7.30 5.05
C ILE A 77 -10.82 -7.98 5.22
N HIS A 78 -10.89 -9.30 5.06
CA HIS A 78 -12.13 -10.03 5.29
C HIS A 78 -12.45 -10.08 6.80
N ASP A 79 -13.71 -9.79 7.18
CA ASP A 79 -14.12 -9.70 8.59
C ASP A 79 -14.01 -11.04 9.34
N SER A 80 -14.12 -12.18 8.66
CA SER A 80 -13.88 -13.49 9.31
C SER A 80 -12.42 -13.70 9.74
N ASP A 81 -11.50 -12.86 9.27
CA ASP A 81 -10.08 -12.91 9.67
C ASP A 81 -9.81 -12.02 10.89
N LYS A 82 -10.86 -11.39 11.48
CA LYS A 82 -10.79 -10.97 12.89
C LYS A 82 -10.71 -12.29 13.64
N GLY A 83 -9.51 -12.73 14.02
CA GLY A 83 -9.30 -14.02 14.65
C GLY A 83 -10.43 -14.31 15.66
N THR A 84 -10.98 -15.51 15.58
CA THR A 84 -11.63 -16.11 16.73
C THR A 84 -10.74 -15.81 17.92
N ALA A 85 -11.22 -14.98 18.85
CA ALA A 85 -10.73 -15.04 20.20
C ALA A 85 -10.99 -16.49 20.62
N SER A 86 -9.96 -17.33 20.58
CA SER A 86 -9.99 -18.64 21.21
C SER A 86 -10.16 -18.40 22.70
N THR A 87 -11.41 -18.28 23.14
CA THR A 87 -11.76 -18.49 24.54
C THR A 87 -11.62 -19.99 24.77
N ASN A 88 -10.41 -20.41 25.14
CA ASN A 88 -10.25 -21.70 25.81
C ASN A 88 -10.74 -21.51 27.25
N GLN A 89 -11.96 -21.94 27.53
CA GLN A 89 -12.40 -22.42 28.85
C GLN A 89 -13.19 -23.70 28.69
#